data_AF-A0A255RB21-F1
#
_entry.id   AF-A0A255RB21-F1
#
_cell.length_a   1.000
_cell.length_b   1.000
_cell.length_c   1.000
_cell.angle_alpha   90.00
_cell.angle_beta   90.00
_cell.angle_gamma   90.00
#
_symmetry.space_group_name_H-M   'P 1'
#
loop_
_entity.id
_entity.type
_entity.pdbx_description
1 polymer ?
#
loop_
_entity_poly.entity_id
_entity_poly.type
_entity_poly.pdbx_seq_one_letter_code
_entity_poly.pdbx_strand_id
1 'polypeptide(L)'
;MARQSHKRRIGSGFQQVDQRLLMAGDVQVWMSSGDLRIEGNASSNRVDIAEVNGMLRVTGNYLYGNTTINGQSTPFEIDANLVDDVFIGMNGGNDRVFVNNVHLNNTSHGDLVIDTDGGNDMVGVYNTLARDIIVRTHGNDDQVVVAYSNATDDIDVELGSGNDELDLYAVSAGDRIEIDGDTGNDDVAIQYSSAANKLFADLDSGDDIMWINGGNYEDIEINGDKDDDRVTLYGVTVADDLDIELHDGYDQLSINNTTVGGSINLDGGPGVDKASGSGNNFDIMKLFK
;
A
#
# COMPACT_ATOMS: atom_id res chain seq x y z
N MET A 1 -16.65 -23.50 75.14
CA MET A 1 -16.22 -22.35 74.30
C MET A 1 -15.76 -22.89 72.96
N ALA A 2 -16.62 -22.87 71.95
CA ALA A 2 -16.40 -23.53 70.66
C ALA A 2 -16.05 -22.49 69.57
N ARG A 3 -14.96 -22.74 68.85
CA ARG A 3 -14.42 -21.89 67.77
C ARG A 3 -15.30 -22.01 66.51
N GLN A 4 -15.72 -20.87 65.95
CA GLN A 4 -16.44 -20.77 64.68
C GLN A 4 -15.53 -21.08 63.49
N SER A 5 -15.91 -22.05 62.67
CA SER A 5 -15.28 -22.33 61.37
C SER A 5 -15.84 -21.40 60.29
N HIS A 6 -14.97 -20.63 59.65
CA HIS A 6 -15.32 -19.82 58.49
C HIS A 6 -15.24 -20.69 57.23
N LYS A 7 -16.41 -21.11 56.70
CA LYS A 7 -16.53 -21.65 55.34
C LYS A 7 -16.31 -20.50 54.35
N ARG A 8 -15.12 -20.43 53.75
CA ARG A 8 -14.89 -19.61 52.56
C ARG A 8 -15.66 -20.22 51.39
N ARG A 9 -16.66 -19.48 50.89
CA ARG A 9 -17.29 -19.72 49.59
C ARG A 9 -16.22 -19.46 48.53
N ILE A 10 -15.82 -20.50 47.79
CA ILE A 10 -15.11 -20.34 46.53
C ILE A 10 -16.17 -19.86 45.53
N GLY A 11 -16.22 -18.54 45.32
CA GLY A 11 -17.03 -17.94 44.28
C GLY A 11 -16.53 -18.44 42.93
N SER A 12 -17.43 -19.09 42.19
CA SER A 12 -17.29 -19.43 40.77
C SER A 12 -17.09 -18.14 39.97
N GLY A 13 -15.84 -17.71 39.88
CA GLY A 13 -15.38 -16.67 38.97
C GLY A 13 -14.77 -17.29 37.72
N PHE A 14 -15.50 -18.17 37.03
CA PHE A 14 -15.30 -18.26 35.59
C PHE A 14 -15.94 -17.01 35.02
N GLN A 15 -15.14 -15.95 34.95
CA GLN A 15 -15.43 -14.86 34.04
C GLN A 15 -15.40 -15.51 32.66
N GLN A 16 -16.59 -15.76 32.12
CA GLN A 16 -16.74 -16.08 30.71
C GLN A 16 -15.95 -14.97 30.01
N VAL A 17 -14.85 -15.34 29.37
CA VAL A 17 -14.18 -14.47 28.43
C VAL A 17 -15.27 -14.15 27.44
N ASP A 18 -15.86 -12.97 27.59
CA ASP A 18 -16.68 -12.36 26.57
C ASP A 18 -15.75 -12.39 25.37
N GLN A 19 -15.98 -13.38 24.48
CA GLN A 19 -15.32 -13.39 23.20
C GLN A 19 -15.58 -11.99 22.71
N ARG A 20 -14.52 -11.21 22.51
CA ARG A 20 -14.65 -9.91 21.90
C ARG A 20 -15.28 -10.20 20.55
N LEU A 21 -16.60 -10.17 20.50
CA LEU A 21 -17.42 -9.76 19.39
C LEU A 21 -17.00 -8.30 19.20
N LEU A 22 -15.75 -8.11 18.76
CA LEU A 22 -15.45 -7.00 17.87
C LEU A 22 -16.50 -7.18 16.79
N MET A 23 -17.46 -6.25 16.74
CA MET A 23 -18.59 -6.35 15.85
C MET A 23 -18.01 -6.54 14.47
N ALA A 24 -18.13 -7.76 13.95
CA ALA A 24 -17.65 -8.02 12.61
C ALA A 24 -18.54 -7.16 11.70
N GLY A 25 -17.91 -6.32 10.88
CA GLY A 25 -18.62 -5.36 10.04
C GLY A 25 -19.43 -6.05 8.92
N ASP A 26 -20.00 -5.24 8.06
CA ASP A 26 -20.73 -5.67 6.87
C ASP A 26 -20.25 -4.83 5.70
N VAL A 27 -20.08 -5.48 4.55
CA VAL A 27 -19.83 -4.81 3.27
C VAL A 27 -21.01 -5.07 2.34
N GLN A 28 -21.51 -3.98 1.75
CA GLN A 28 -22.44 -4.03 0.62
C GLN A 28 -21.65 -4.36 -0.65
N VAL A 29 -22.14 -5.30 -1.45
CA VAL A 29 -21.50 -5.70 -2.71
C VAL A 29 -22.53 -5.80 -3.82
N TRP A 30 -22.31 -5.09 -4.93
CA TRP A 30 -23.22 -5.13 -6.08
C TRP A 30 -22.51 -4.79 -7.38
N MET A 31 -23.19 -5.08 -8.50
CA MET A 31 -22.77 -4.65 -9.82
C MET A 31 -23.54 -3.43 -10.30
N SER A 32 -22.85 -2.50 -10.93
CA SER A 32 -23.44 -1.34 -11.61
C SER A 32 -22.72 -1.09 -12.92
N SER A 33 -23.41 -1.29 -14.05
CA SER A 33 -22.90 -0.96 -15.40
C SER A 33 -21.60 -1.65 -15.86
N GLY A 34 -21.17 -2.72 -15.20
CA GLY A 34 -19.89 -3.39 -15.49
C GLY A 34 -18.95 -3.33 -14.29
N ASP A 35 -19.16 -2.39 -13.39
CA ASP A 35 -18.31 -2.19 -12.22
C ASP A 35 -18.80 -3.07 -11.06
N LEU A 36 -17.86 -3.75 -10.40
CA LEU A 36 -18.08 -4.31 -9.08
C LEU A 36 -17.83 -3.22 -8.04
N ARG A 37 -18.82 -2.97 -7.19
CA ARG A 37 -18.72 -2.03 -6.07
C ARG A 37 -18.82 -2.76 -4.74
N ILE A 38 -17.90 -2.45 -3.84
CA ILE A 38 -17.80 -2.99 -2.49
C ILE A 38 -17.74 -1.79 -1.54
N GLU A 39 -18.74 -1.63 -0.67
CA GLU A 39 -18.81 -0.53 0.30
C GLU A 39 -18.90 -1.03 1.74
N GLY A 40 -17.94 -0.63 2.58
CA GLY A 40 -17.89 -0.93 4.01
C GLY A 40 -18.86 -0.08 4.83
N ASN A 41 -19.13 -0.53 6.05
CA ASN A 41 -20.08 0.12 6.96
C ASN A 41 -19.44 0.96 8.07
N ALA A 42 -18.22 1.47 7.85
CA ALA A 42 -17.42 2.22 8.83
C ALA A 42 -17.02 1.43 10.10
N SER A 43 -17.22 0.11 10.11
CA SER A 43 -16.65 -0.79 11.13
C SER A 43 -15.40 -1.43 10.58
N SER A 44 -14.53 -1.97 11.44
CA SER A 44 -13.42 -2.82 11.00
C SER A 44 -13.93 -4.04 10.22
N ASN A 45 -13.65 -4.08 8.93
CA ASN A 45 -13.97 -5.18 8.04
C ASN A 45 -12.71 -5.94 7.64
N ARG A 46 -12.96 -7.10 7.08
CA ARG A 46 -12.00 -7.90 6.35
C ARG A 46 -12.66 -8.39 5.09
N VAL A 47 -12.07 -8.08 3.94
CA VAL A 47 -12.60 -8.41 2.63
C VAL A 47 -11.50 -9.06 1.81
N ASP A 48 -11.76 -10.25 1.30
CA ASP A 48 -10.91 -10.93 0.32
C ASP A 48 -11.66 -11.03 -1.01
N ILE A 49 -11.07 -10.49 -2.06
CA ILE A 49 -11.52 -10.52 -3.45
C ILE A 49 -10.56 -11.42 -4.22
N ALA A 50 -11.07 -12.44 -4.90
CA ALA A 50 -10.24 -13.30 -5.72
C ALA A 50 -10.99 -13.88 -6.92
N GLU A 51 -10.29 -14.02 -8.04
CA GLU A 51 -10.81 -14.79 -9.18
C GLU A 51 -10.55 -16.28 -8.97
N VAL A 52 -11.62 -17.09 -8.97
CA VAL A 52 -11.56 -18.54 -8.78
C VAL A 52 -12.46 -19.22 -9.81
N ASN A 53 -11.86 -20.04 -10.68
CA ASN A 53 -12.55 -20.76 -11.76
C ASN A 53 -13.38 -19.84 -12.68
N GLY A 54 -12.85 -18.65 -13.02
CA GLY A 54 -13.52 -17.65 -13.86
C GLY A 54 -14.63 -16.86 -13.15
N MET A 55 -14.79 -17.04 -11.84
CA MET A 55 -15.69 -16.25 -11.02
C MET A 55 -14.90 -15.30 -10.15
N LEU A 56 -15.22 -14.02 -10.18
CA LEU A 56 -14.76 -13.07 -9.17
C LEU A 56 -15.60 -13.27 -7.90
N ARG A 57 -14.91 -13.56 -6.79
CA ARG A 57 -15.52 -13.92 -5.51
C ARG A 57 -15.10 -12.92 -4.44
N VAL A 58 -16.09 -12.34 -3.77
CA VAL A 58 -15.90 -11.45 -2.61
C VAL A 58 -16.32 -12.18 -1.35
N THR A 59 -15.44 -12.22 -0.35
CA THR A 59 -15.68 -12.91 0.93
C THR A 59 -15.27 -12.06 2.12
N GLY A 60 -15.96 -12.23 3.23
CA GLY A 60 -15.62 -11.57 4.49
C GLY A 60 -14.65 -12.35 5.39
N ASN A 61 -13.85 -13.27 4.81
CA ASN A 61 -12.95 -14.22 5.48
C ASN A 61 -13.43 -14.91 6.78
N TYR A 62 -13.99 -16.10 6.65
CA TYR A 62 -14.49 -16.91 7.77
C TYR A 62 -13.46 -17.30 8.85
N LEU A 63 -12.15 -17.17 8.60
CA LEU A 63 -11.12 -17.72 9.48
C LEU A 63 -10.72 -16.79 10.64
N TYR A 64 -10.89 -15.46 10.52
CA TYR A 64 -10.31 -14.49 11.47
C TYR A 64 -11.22 -13.33 11.88
N GLY A 65 -12.46 -13.26 11.38
CA GLY A 65 -13.47 -12.26 11.73
C GLY A 65 -14.60 -12.32 10.70
N ASN A 66 -15.87 -12.37 11.12
CA ASN A 66 -16.98 -12.62 10.20
C ASN A 66 -17.54 -11.33 9.61
N THR A 67 -16.78 -10.64 8.76
CA THR A 67 -17.40 -9.59 7.94
C THR A 67 -18.52 -10.24 7.14
N THR A 68 -19.72 -9.70 7.20
CA THR A 68 -20.80 -10.19 6.34
C THR A 68 -20.74 -9.51 4.98
N ILE A 69 -21.16 -10.24 3.94
CA ILE A 69 -21.30 -9.73 2.58
C ILE A 69 -22.80 -9.60 2.32
N ASN A 70 -23.31 -8.38 2.14
CA ASN A 70 -24.74 -8.09 2.01
C ASN A 70 -25.57 -8.70 3.17
N GLY A 71 -25.06 -8.62 4.40
CA GLY A 71 -25.67 -9.20 5.59
C GLY A 71 -25.66 -10.73 5.65
N GLN A 72 -24.95 -11.40 4.73
CA GLN A 72 -24.83 -12.86 4.68
C GLN A 72 -23.39 -13.30 4.95
N SER A 73 -23.20 -14.53 5.45
CA SER A 73 -21.87 -15.13 5.61
C SER A 73 -21.39 -15.86 4.35
N THR A 74 -22.27 -16.00 3.35
CA THR A 74 -21.93 -16.60 2.06
C THR A 74 -21.24 -15.57 1.16
N PRO A 75 -20.26 -16.00 0.34
CA PRO A 75 -19.63 -15.14 -0.66
C PRO A 75 -20.62 -14.49 -1.63
N PHE A 76 -20.25 -13.32 -2.14
CA PHE A 76 -20.79 -12.81 -3.40
C PHE A 76 -19.92 -13.33 -4.55
N GLU A 77 -20.52 -13.84 -5.62
CA GLU A 77 -19.82 -14.41 -6.77
C GLU A 77 -20.43 -13.87 -8.06
N ILE A 78 -19.58 -13.46 -9.00
CA ILE A 78 -19.96 -13.05 -10.34
C ILE A 78 -18.97 -13.59 -11.37
N ASP A 79 -19.43 -13.83 -12.61
CA ASP A 79 -18.54 -14.15 -13.73
C ASP A 79 -17.54 -13.00 -13.93
N ALA A 80 -16.24 -13.30 -13.84
CA ALA A 80 -15.19 -12.31 -13.94
C ALA A 80 -15.19 -11.59 -15.30
N ASN A 81 -15.67 -12.24 -16.36
CA ASN A 81 -15.77 -11.63 -17.69
C ASN A 81 -16.83 -10.52 -17.79
N LEU A 82 -17.68 -10.37 -16.77
CA LEU A 82 -18.67 -9.31 -16.69
C LEU A 82 -18.19 -8.09 -15.91
N VAL A 83 -17.01 -8.19 -15.28
CA VAL A 83 -16.43 -7.13 -14.47
C VAL A 83 -15.47 -6.32 -15.34
N ASP A 84 -15.73 -5.02 -15.39
CA ASP A 84 -14.87 -4.01 -16.00
C ASP A 84 -13.94 -3.48 -14.89
N ASP A 85 -14.49 -2.69 -13.97
CA ASP A 85 -13.78 -2.09 -12.85
C ASP A 85 -14.12 -2.77 -11.52
N VAL A 86 -13.21 -2.61 -10.54
CA VAL A 86 -13.44 -2.95 -9.14
C VAL A 86 -13.20 -1.72 -8.28
N PHE A 87 -14.26 -1.23 -7.63
CA PHE A 87 -14.20 -0.15 -6.65
C PHE A 87 -14.47 -0.68 -5.26
N ILE A 88 -13.52 -0.49 -4.34
CA ILE A 88 -13.62 -0.86 -2.93
C ILE A 88 -13.52 0.40 -2.10
N GLY A 89 -14.56 0.73 -1.34
CA GLY A 89 -14.60 1.86 -0.41
C GLY A 89 -14.97 1.39 0.99
N MET A 90 -14.12 1.51 1.99
CA MET A 90 -14.40 0.92 3.31
C MET A 90 -15.14 1.86 4.28
N ASN A 91 -15.10 3.17 4.00
CA ASN A 91 -15.73 4.22 4.80
C ASN A 91 -15.23 4.26 6.26
N GLY A 92 -14.00 3.82 6.49
CA GLY A 92 -13.23 3.91 7.71
C GLY A 92 -13.35 2.71 8.67
N GLY A 93 -12.59 2.80 9.75
CA GLY A 93 -12.37 1.69 10.70
C GLY A 93 -11.19 0.83 10.26
N ASN A 94 -10.66 0.00 11.15
CA ASN A 94 -9.43 -0.76 10.86
C ASN A 94 -9.71 -1.96 9.93
N ASP A 95 -9.53 -1.76 8.65
CA ASP A 95 -9.90 -2.65 7.57
C ASP A 95 -8.75 -3.54 7.10
N ARG A 96 -9.11 -4.66 6.48
CA ARG A 96 -8.18 -5.56 5.82
C ARG A 96 -8.71 -5.92 4.46
N VAL A 97 -8.14 -5.34 3.42
CA VAL A 97 -8.61 -5.52 2.04
C VAL A 97 -7.55 -6.28 1.26
N PHE A 98 -7.94 -7.42 0.70
CA PHE A 98 -7.04 -8.27 -0.07
C PHE A 98 -7.61 -8.58 -1.45
N VAL A 99 -6.91 -8.17 -2.50
CA VAL A 99 -7.23 -8.50 -3.90
C VAL A 99 -6.19 -9.49 -4.39
N ASN A 100 -6.62 -10.68 -4.82
CA ASN A 100 -5.72 -11.76 -5.19
C ASN A 100 -6.10 -12.39 -6.52
N ASN A 101 -5.15 -12.48 -7.46
CA ASN A 101 -5.35 -13.16 -8.74
C ASN A 101 -6.56 -12.60 -9.50
N VAL A 102 -6.65 -11.27 -9.62
CA VAL A 102 -7.77 -10.59 -10.28
C VAL A 102 -7.28 -10.00 -11.60
N HIS A 103 -7.97 -10.31 -12.70
CA HIS A 103 -7.64 -9.78 -14.03
C HIS A 103 -8.80 -8.95 -14.57
N LEU A 104 -8.58 -7.64 -14.72
CA LEU A 104 -9.51 -6.64 -15.23
C LEU A 104 -9.18 -6.24 -16.67
N ASN A 105 -8.64 -7.17 -17.45
CA ASN A 105 -8.20 -6.94 -18.83
C ASN A 105 -9.25 -7.31 -19.89
N ASN A 106 -10.50 -7.49 -19.47
CA ASN A 106 -11.62 -7.81 -20.38
C ASN A 106 -12.06 -6.60 -21.21
N THR A 107 -11.69 -5.40 -20.77
CA THR A 107 -11.94 -4.13 -21.45
C THR A 107 -10.63 -3.34 -21.59
N SER A 108 -10.68 -2.20 -22.27
CA SER A 108 -9.56 -1.25 -22.28
C SER A 108 -9.52 -0.32 -21.07
N HIS A 109 -10.42 -0.50 -20.09
CA HIS A 109 -10.61 0.46 -19.00
C HIS A 109 -10.60 -0.16 -17.60
N GLY A 110 -10.44 -1.47 -17.44
CA GLY A 110 -10.67 -2.13 -16.15
C GLY A 110 -9.70 -1.73 -15.05
N ASP A 111 -10.16 -0.86 -14.17
CA ASP A 111 -9.40 -0.26 -13.07
C ASP A 111 -9.65 -1.00 -11.74
N LEU A 112 -8.61 -1.08 -10.91
CA LEU A 112 -8.75 -1.43 -9.51
C LEU A 112 -8.56 -0.17 -8.66
N VAL A 113 -9.58 0.19 -7.89
CA VAL A 113 -9.53 1.30 -6.95
C VAL A 113 -9.89 0.81 -5.56
N ILE A 114 -9.00 1.04 -4.60
CA ILE A 114 -9.19 0.74 -3.18
C ILE A 114 -9.05 2.04 -2.40
N ASP A 115 -10.07 2.35 -1.60
CA ASP A 115 -10.14 3.50 -0.71
C ASP A 115 -10.59 3.00 0.67
N THR A 116 -9.74 3.08 1.68
CA THR A 116 -10.11 2.62 3.03
C THR A 116 -10.72 3.72 3.90
N ASP A 117 -10.60 5.00 3.50
CA ASP A 117 -10.85 6.16 4.37
C ASP A 117 -10.00 6.03 5.67
N GLY A 118 -10.32 6.73 6.76
CA GLY A 118 -9.48 6.66 7.96
C GLY A 118 -9.58 5.34 8.74
N GLY A 119 -8.45 4.79 9.16
CA GLY A 119 -8.36 3.57 9.95
C GLY A 119 -6.90 3.13 10.05
N ASN A 120 -6.58 2.15 10.90
CA ASN A 120 -5.28 1.46 10.75
C ASN A 120 -5.52 0.23 9.88
N ASP A 121 -5.21 0.35 8.61
CA ASP A 121 -5.64 -0.53 7.55
C ASP A 121 -4.50 -1.40 7.02
N MET A 122 -4.88 -2.49 6.37
CA MET A 122 -3.96 -3.35 5.68
C MET A 122 -4.53 -3.69 4.30
N VAL A 123 -3.88 -3.19 3.26
CA VAL A 123 -4.25 -3.41 1.87
C VAL A 123 -3.21 -4.31 1.20
N GLY A 124 -3.66 -5.39 0.56
CA GLY A 124 -2.80 -6.29 -0.19
C GLY A 124 -3.35 -6.56 -1.59
N VAL A 125 -2.58 -6.22 -2.62
CA VAL A 125 -2.91 -6.44 -4.04
C VAL A 125 -1.89 -7.39 -4.64
N TYR A 126 -2.32 -8.61 -4.96
CA TYR A 126 -1.43 -9.69 -5.37
C TYR A 126 -1.84 -10.31 -6.70
N ASN A 127 -0.86 -10.45 -7.62
CA ASN A 127 -1.07 -11.10 -8.91
C ASN A 127 -2.26 -10.50 -9.68
N THR A 128 -2.34 -9.17 -9.70
CA THR A 128 -3.44 -8.43 -10.32
C THR A 128 -3.01 -7.85 -11.65
N LEU A 129 -3.91 -7.88 -12.64
CA LEU A 129 -3.77 -7.16 -13.90
C LEU A 129 -4.93 -6.18 -14.02
N ALA A 130 -4.64 -4.89 -14.14
CA ALA A 130 -5.62 -3.82 -14.33
C ALA A 130 -5.08 -2.77 -15.32
N ARG A 131 -5.91 -1.83 -15.75
CA ARG A 131 -5.41 -0.62 -16.41
C ARG A 131 -4.69 0.24 -15.37
N ASP A 132 -5.43 0.71 -14.38
CA ASP A 132 -4.89 1.42 -13.21
C ASP A 132 -5.01 0.56 -11.95
N ILE A 133 -4.00 0.63 -11.07
CA ILE A 133 -4.08 0.12 -9.69
C ILE A 133 -3.92 1.31 -8.76
N ILE A 134 -4.99 1.65 -8.05
CA ILE A 134 -5.06 2.82 -7.19
C ILE A 134 -5.39 2.38 -5.77
N VAL A 135 -4.56 2.77 -4.80
CA VAL A 135 -4.76 2.50 -3.37
C VAL A 135 -4.68 3.81 -2.58
N ARG A 136 -5.70 4.10 -1.78
CA ARG A 136 -5.75 5.25 -0.88
C ARG A 136 -6.09 4.80 0.53
N THR A 137 -5.22 5.08 1.49
CA THR A 137 -5.44 4.75 2.91
C THR A 137 -5.73 5.96 3.80
N HIS A 138 -5.50 7.18 3.30
CA HIS A 138 -5.86 8.47 3.90
C HIS A 138 -5.25 8.82 5.25
N GLY A 139 -5.30 7.97 6.27
CA GLY A 139 -4.50 8.23 7.45
C GLY A 139 -4.79 7.36 8.65
N ASN A 140 -4.07 7.65 9.74
CA ASN A 140 -3.54 6.72 10.75
C ASN A 140 -2.43 5.82 10.18
N ASP A 141 -1.87 4.93 10.99
CA ASP A 141 -0.77 4.07 10.54
C ASP A 141 -1.29 2.86 9.74
N ASP A 142 -0.89 2.78 8.48
CA ASP A 142 -1.38 1.86 7.44
C ASP A 142 -0.28 0.96 6.87
N GLN A 143 -0.71 -0.16 6.28
CA GLN A 143 0.17 -1.08 5.57
C GLN A 143 -0.37 -1.41 4.18
N VAL A 144 0.40 -1.08 3.15
CA VAL A 144 0.06 -1.35 1.74
C VAL A 144 1.10 -2.27 1.11
N VAL A 145 0.64 -3.35 0.49
CA VAL A 145 1.49 -4.25 -0.29
C VAL A 145 0.89 -4.42 -1.68
N VAL A 146 1.64 -4.09 -2.72
CA VAL A 146 1.29 -4.41 -4.10
C VAL A 146 2.39 -5.31 -4.66
N ALA A 147 2.05 -6.55 -5.00
CA ALA A 147 3.06 -7.52 -5.40
C ALA A 147 2.66 -8.38 -6.59
N TYR A 148 3.61 -8.61 -7.50
CA TYR A 148 3.44 -9.40 -8.72
C TYR A 148 2.31 -8.91 -9.63
N SER A 149 2.03 -7.61 -9.59
CA SER A 149 0.90 -6.99 -10.27
C SER A 149 1.37 -6.12 -11.44
N ASN A 150 0.54 -6.01 -12.47
CA ASN A 150 0.79 -5.22 -13.66
C ASN A 150 -0.37 -4.24 -13.86
N ALA A 151 -0.06 -2.95 -13.89
CA ALA A 151 -0.95 -1.93 -14.41
C ALA A 151 -0.54 -1.64 -15.85
N THR A 152 -1.49 -1.65 -16.79
CA THR A 152 -1.16 -1.30 -18.18
C THR A 152 -1.00 0.19 -18.39
N ASP A 153 -1.39 1.00 -17.41
CA ASP A 153 -1.21 2.46 -17.36
C ASP A 153 -0.52 2.80 -16.04
N ASP A 154 -1.24 3.18 -14.97
CA ASP A 154 -0.61 3.69 -13.75
C ASP A 154 -0.75 2.79 -12.51
N ILE A 155 0.23 2.89 -11.61
CA ILE A 155 0.10 2.48 -10.21
C ILE A 155 0.19 3.74 -9.35
N ASP A 156 -0.84 3.98 -8.55
CA ASP A 156 -0.99 5.16 -7.70
C ASP A 156 -1.26 4.70 -6.26
N VAL A 157 -0.44 5.15 -5.31
CA VAL A 157 -0.57 4.86 -3.88
C VAL A 157 -0.50 6.14 -3.07
N GLU A 158 -1.59 6.48 -2.39
CA GLU A 158 -1.69 7.58 -1.43
C GLU A 158 -1.81 6.97 -0.02
N LEU A 159 -0.78 7.11 0.81
CA LEU A 159 -0.74 6.56 2.17
C LEU A 159 -1.54 7.45 3.13
N GLY A 160 -1.36 8.76 3.00
CA GLY A 160 -2.06 9.75 3.79
C GLY A 160 -1.42 9.93 5.17
N SER A 161 -2.08 10.64 6.10
CA SER A 161 -1.39 11.02 7.33
C SER A 161 -1.14 9.83 8.27
N GLY A 162 0.09 9.47 8.62
CA GLY A 162 0.31 8.19 9.29
C GLY A 162 1.73 7.95 9.77
N ASN A 163 2.12 6.68 9.83
CA ASN A 163 3.50 6.22 9.80
C ASN A 163 3.40 4.90 9.06
N ASP A 164 3.50 4.98 7.75
CA ASP A 164 2.92 3.99 6.87
C ASP A 164 3.99 3.09 6.28
N GLU A 165 3.59 1.86 5.94
CA GLU A 165 4.49 0.89 5.31
C GLU A 165 3.98 0.56 3.91
N LEU A 166 4.79 0.85 2.90
CA LEU A 166 4.52 0.50 1.50
C LEU A 166 5.55 -0.48 0.97
N ASP A 167 5.12 -1.66 0.50
CA ASP A 167 5.96 -2.60 -0.26
C ASP A 167 5.41 -2.81 -1.67
N LEU A 168 6.11 -2.24 -2.66
CA LEU A 168 5.91 -2.50 -4.09
C LEU A 168 6.90 -3.55 -4.57
N TYR A 169 6.45 -4.80 -4.67
CA TYR A 169 7.31 -5.94 -5.00
C TYR A 169 7.01 -6.55 -6.39
N ALA A 170 7.98 -6.48 -7.29
CA ALA A 170 7.90 -7.04 -8.64
C ALA A 170 6.65 -6.57 -9.39
N VAL A 171 6.38 -5.26 -9.35
CA VAL A 171 5.26 -4.63 -10.06
C VAL A 171 5.74 -3.94 -11.35
N SER A 172 4.82 -3.73 -12.28
CA SER A 172 5.12 -2.95 -13.49
C SER A 172 3.96 -2.04 -13.86
N ALA A 173 4.25 -0.76 -14.10
CA ALA A 173 3.31 0.21 -14.66
C ALA A 173 3.64 0.49 -16.14
N GLY A 174 2.60 0.69 -16.95
CA GLY A 174 2.71 1.00 -18.37
C GLY A 174 3.03 2.47 -18.65
N ASP A 175 2.78 3.37 -17.69
CA ASP A 175 3.19 4.77 -17.70
C ASP A 175 3.94 5.09 -16.40
N ARG A 176 3.26 5.40 -15.30
CA ARG A 176 3.88 5.88 -14.04
C ARG A 176 3.64 4.96 -12.84
N ILE A 177 4.60 4.97 -11.91
CA ILE A 177 4.36 4.63 -10.50
C ILE A 177 4.40 5.94 -9.72
N GLU A 178 3.34 6.25 -9.01
CA GLU A 178 3.15 7.45 -8.20
C GLU A 178 2.90 7.05 -6.74
N ILE A 179 3.61 7.70 -5.82
CA ILE A 179 3.55 7.46 -4.39
C ILE A 179 3.47 8.82 -3.70
N ASP A 180 2.50 8.96 -2.80
CA ASP A 180 2.31 10.10 -1.93
C ASP A 180 2.26 9.61 -0.47
N GLY A 181 3.27 9.98 0.33
CA GLY A 181 3.36 9.68 1.75
C GLY A 181 2.47 10.57 2.62
N ASP A 182 2.21 11.82 2.22
CA ASP A 182 1.61 12.85 3.10
C ASP A 182 2.37 12.94 4.44
N THR A 183 1.75 13.39 5.53
CA THR A 183 2.46 13.57 6.81
C THR A 183 2.68 12.27 7.57
N GLY A 184 3.87 12.02 8.09
CA GLY A 184 4.14 10.80 8.87
C GLY A 184 5.56 10.32 8.70
N ASN A 185 6.03 9.38 9.51
CA ASN A 185 7.32 8.73 9.21
C ASN A 185 7.05 7.42 8.47
N ASP A 186 7.27 7.42 7.16
CA ASP A 186 6.91 6.34 6.26
C ASP A 186 8.11 5.45 5.89
N ASP A 187 7.84 4.17 5.66
CA ASP A 187 8.80 3.18 5.14
C ASP A 187 8.32 2.67 3.78
N VAL A 188 8.94 3.19 2.72
CA VAL A 188 8.62 2.89 1.32
C VAL A 188 9.69 1.99 0.72
N ALA A 189 9.32 0.73 0.45
CA ALA A 189 10.14 -0.25 -0.23
C ALA A 189 9.64 -0.51 -1.66
N ILE A 190 10.52 -0.36 -2.64
CA ILE A 190 10.25 -0.67 -4.05
C ILE A 190 11.29 -1.66 -4.55
N GLN A 191 10.85 -2.85 -4.93
CA GLN A 191 11.76 -3.97 -5.19
C GLN A 191 11.44 -4.63 -6.53
N TYR A 192 12.43 -4.67 -7.43
CA TYR A 192 12.31 -5.34 -8.74
C TYR A 192 11.15 -4.84 -9.60
N SER A 193 10.82 -3.56 -9.47
CA SER A 193 9.65 -2.94 -10.11
C SER A 193 10.07 -2.07 -11.30
N SER A 194 9.11 -1.66 -12.14
CA SER A 194 9.39 -0.80 -13.30
C SER A 194 8.23 0.10 -13.66
N ALA A 195 8.53 1.29 -14.15
CA ALA A 195 7.58 2.16 -14.84
C ALA A 195 8.12 2.45 -16.25
N ALA A 196 7.26 2.50 -17.26
CA ALA A 196 7.72 2.79 -18.61
C ALA A 196 8.17 4.24 -18.78
N ASN A 197 7.59 5.15 -17.98
CA ASN A 197 7.88 6.57 -17.94
C ASN A 197 8.54 6.91 -16.60
N LYS A 198 7.76 7.21 -15.56
CA LYS A 198 8.31 7.81 -14.34
C LYS A 198 8.02 6.95 -13.10
N LEU A 199 8.97 6.89 -12.19
CA LEU A 199 8.69 6.71 -10.77
C LEU A 199 8.72 8.09 -10.11
N PHE A 200 7.59 8.51 -9.57
CA PHE A 200 7.47 9.71 -8.76
C PHE A 200 7.14 9.29 -7.32
N ALA A 201 7.87 9.84 -6.36
CA ALA A 201 7.58 9.66 -4.94
C ALA A 201 7.70 11.02 -4.25
N ASP A 202 6.61 11.43 -3.60
CA ASP A 202 6.58 12.55 -2.66
C ASP A 202 6.42 11.97 -1.26
N LEU A 203 7.40 12.20 -0.39
CA LEU A 203 7.38 11.71 0.99
C LEU A 203 6.76 12.76 1.95
N ASP A 204 6.53 14.00 1.47
CA ASP A 204 6.05 15.14 2.26
C ASP A 204 6.77 15.28 3.61
N SER A 205 6.07 15.44 4.74
CA SER A 205 6.72 15.74 6.03
C SER A 205 6.88 14.50 6.91
N GLY A 206 8.11 14.21 7.34
CA GLY A 206 8.39 13.00 8.09
C GLY A 206 9.87 12.69 8.18
N ASP A 207 10.28 11.86 9.15
CA ASP A 207 11.59 11.21 9.03
C ASP A 207 11.42 9.95 8.16
N ASP A 208 11.44 10.10 6.83
CA ASP A 208 11.04 9.04 5.90
C ASP A 208 12.18 8.14 5.45
N ILE A 209 11.82 6.90 5.10
CA ILE A 209 12.75 5.91 4.55
C ILE A 209 12.23 5.42 3.22
N MET A 210 12.98 5.70 2.15
CA MET A 210 12.71 5.13 0.84
C MET A 210 13.86 4.20 0.42
N TRP A 211 13.51 2.96 0.07
CA TRP A 211 14.46 1.97 -0.46
C TRP A 211 14.00 1.39 -1.80
N ILE A 212 14.75 1.73 -2.85
CA ILE A 212 14.57 1.18 -4.20
C ILE A 212 15.66 0.13 -4.46
N ASN A 213 15.26 -1.11 -4.72
CA ASN A 213 16.16 -2.24 -4.96
C ASN A 213 15.84 -2.96 -6.28
N GLY A 214 16.62 -2.65 -7.30
CA GLY A 214 16.42 -3.15 -8.66
C GLY A 214 15.22 -2.52 -9.33
N GLY A 215 15.25 -2.48 -10.65
CA GLY A 215 14.16 -1.93 -11.45
C GLY A 215 14.65 -1.16 -12.68
N ASN A 216 13.71 -0.83 -13.56
CA ASN A 216 13.96 0.00 -14.73
C ASN A 216 12.89 1.08 -14.82
N TYR A 217 13.33 2.32 -14.98
CA TYR A 217 12.48 3.50 -15.07
C TYR A 217 13.01 4.38 -16.20
N GLU A 218 12.15 5.12 -16.92
CA GLU A 218 12.64 6.17 -17.81
C GLU A 218 13.18 7.32 -16.95
N ASP A 219 12.35 7.84 -16.04
CA ASP A 219 12.71 8.86 -15.05
C ASP A 219 12.47 8.38 -13.61
N ILE A 220 13.25 8.93 -12.68
CA ILE A 220 12.97 8.86 -11.25
C ILE A 220 13.00 10.29 -10.69
N GLU A 221 11.96 10.63 -9.93
CA GLU A 221 11.83 11.88 -9.18
C GLU A 221 11.40 11.53 -7.75
N ILE A 222 12.18 11.99 -6.76
CA ILE A 222 11.94 11.74 -5.34
C ILE A 222 12.05 13.06 -4.58
N ASN A 223 11.02 13.40 -3.82
CA ASN A 223 10.98 14.57 -2.95
C ASN A 223 10.84 14.13 -1.48
N GLY A 224 11.70 14.64 -0.61
CA GLY A 224 11.66 14.40 0.85
C GLY A 224 11.04 15.53 1.68
N ASP A 225 10.79 16.70 1.08
CA ASP A 225 10.27 17.94 1.72
C ASP A 225 10.87 18.35 3.09
N LYS A 226 10.41 17.81 4.22
CA LYS A 226 10.84 18.26 5.56
C LYS A 226 11.23 17.08 6.44
N ASP A 227 12.19 17.36 7.34
CA ASP A 227 12.68 16.49 8.42
C ASP A 227 13.80 15.54 7.94
N ASP A 228 14.23 14.54 8.72
CA ASP A 228 15.49 13.81 8.44
C ASP A 228 15.27 12.58 7.55
N ASP A 229 15.44 12.73 6.24
CA ASP A 229 15.13 11.68 5.26
C ASP A 229 16.24 10.67 5.00
N ARG A 230 15.83 9.49 4.53
CA ARG A 230 16.75 8.48 4.02
C ARG A 230 16.29 7.83 2.73
N VAL A 231 16.97 8.19 1.64
CA VAL A 231 16.75 7.60 0.32
C VAL A 231 17.91 6.67 -0.06
N THR A 232 17.58 5.43 -0.43
CA THR A 232 18.54 4.42 -0.92
C THR A 232 18.13 3.85 -2.27
N LEU A 233 19.00 3.97 -3.28
CA LEU A 233 18.86 3.30 -4.57
C LEU A 233 19.95 2.23 -4.71
N TYR A 234 19.55 1.00 -5.02
CA TYR A 234 20.47 -0.11 -5.25
C TYR A 234 20.13 -0.88 -6.52
N GLY A 235 21.07 -0.94 -7.47
CA GLY A 235 20.91 -1.79 -8.67
C GLY A 235 19.84 -1.31 -9.65
N VAL A 236 19.55 -0.02 -9.68
CA VAL A 236 18.48 0.59 -10.48
C VAL A 236 19.01 1.05 -11.85
N THR A 237 18.19 0.98 -12.90
CA THR A 237 18.49 1.62 -14.18
C THR A 237 17.47 2.71 -14.46
N VAL A 238 17.97 3.93 -14.70
CA VAL A 238 17.19 5.10 -15.10
C VAL A 238 17.61 5.45 -16.53
N ALA A 239 16.68 5.42 -17.47
CA ALA A 239 17.02 5.57 -18.89
C ALA A 239 17.31 7.02 -19.26
N ASP A 240 16.62 7.97 -18.65
CA ASP A 240 16.79 9.41 -18.83
C ASP A 240 17.17 10.06 -17.50
N ASP A 241 16.28 10.77 -16.81
CA ASP A 241 16.64 11.67 -15.72
C ASP A 241 16.47 11.05 -14.32
N LEU A 242 17.46 11.28 -13.46
CA LEU A 242 17.37 11.02 -12.02
C LEU A 242 17.36 12.36 -11.27
N ASP A 243 16.25 12.64 -10.61
CA ASP A 243 16.07 13.80 -9.74
C ASP A 243 15.74 13.36 -8.31
N ILE A 244 16.48 13.89 -7.34
CA ILE A 244 16.26 13.65 -5.91
C ILE A 244 16.48 14.97 -5.18
N GLU A 245 15.42 15.50 -4.56
CA GLU A 245 15.41 16.71 -3.75
C GLU A 245 14.98 16.38 -2.32
N LEU A 246 15.91 16.47 -1.35
CA LEU A 246 15.65 16.10 0.05
C LEU A 246 15.28 17.30 0.95
N HIS A 247 15.44 18.52 0.42
CA HIS A 247 14.93 19.74 1.06
C HIS A 247 15.42 19.96 2.52
N ASP A 248 14.54 20.27 3.48
CA ASP A 248 14.93 20.76 4.82
C ASP A 248 15.19 19.59 5.78
N GLY A 249 16.43 19.25 6.11
CA GLY A 249 16.69 18.08 6.97
C GLY A 249 18.15 17.83 7.34
N TYR A 250 18.41 16.70 8.00
CA TYR A 250 19.72 16.05 8.03
C TYR A 250 19.70 14.76 7.22
N ASP A 251 19.72 14.91 5.89
CA ASP A 251 19.30 13.82 5.02
C ASP A 251 20.41 12.83 4.68
N GLN A 252 20.00 11.65 4.25
CA GLN A 252 20.88 10.55 3.90
C GLN A 252 20.54 9.96 2.54
N LEU A 253 21.41 10.24 1.56
CA LEU A 253 21.35 9.64 0.23
C LEU A 253 22.39 8.52 0.06
N SER A 254 21.96 7.36 -0.38
CA SER A 254 22.84 6.24 -0.74
C SER A 254 22.49 5.67 -2.11
N ILE A 255 23.39 5.79 -3.09
CA ILE A 255 23.17 5.20 -4.42
C ILE A 255 24.29 4.22 -4.76
N ASN A 256 23.93 2.98 -5.12
CA ASN A 256 24.89 1.93 -5.42
C ASN A 256 24.45 1.09 -6.61
N ASN A 257 25.39 0.77 -7.50
CA ASN A 257 25.12 -0.05 -8.69
C ASN A 257 24.01 0.51 -9.61
N THR A 258 23.75 1.81 -9.56
CA THR A 258 22.72 2.48 -10.37
C THR A 258 23.31 3.07 -11.64
N THR A 259 22.60 2.96 -12.77
CA THR A 259 22.98 3.59 -14.04
C THR A 259 21.95 4.63 -14.42
N VAL A 260 22.37 5.83 -14.80
CA VAL A 260 21.48 6.90 -15.29
C VAL A 260 21.91 7.32 -16.70
N GLY A 261 20.99 7.34 -17.67
CA GLY A 261 21.32 7.65 -19.06
C GLY A 261 21.34 9.14 -19.39
N GLY A 262 20.51 9.92 -18.71
CA GLY A 262 20.32 11.36 -18.89
C GLY A 262 21.00 12.18 -17.80
N SER A 263 20.29 13.20 -17.34
CA SER A 263 20.77 14.14 -16.33
C SER A 263 20.59 13.61 -14.91
N ILE A 264 21.38 14.17 -14.00
CA ILE A 264 21.37 13.79 -12.59
C ILE A 264 21.33 15.07 -11.78
N ASN A 265 20.26 15.23 -11.01
CA ASN A 265 20.12 16.24 -9.97
C ASN A 265 19.99 15.53 -8.62
N LEU A 266 20.87 15.87 -7.68
CA LEU A 266 20.87 15.33 -6.33
C LEU A 266 21.09 16.53 -5.41
N ASP A 267 20.05 16.95 -4.69
CA ASP A 267 20.06 18.13 -3.83
C ASP A 267 19.67 17.71 -2.42
N GLY A 268 20.59 17.89 -1.47
CA GLY A 268 20.31 17.66 -0.04
C GLY A 268 19.57 18.83 0.60
N GLY A 269 19.37 19.94 -0.12
CA GLY A 269 18.75 21.13 0.42
C GLY A 269 19.58 21.82 1.52
N PRO A 270 18.96 22.67 2.35
CA PRO A 270 19.65 23.37 3.42
C PRO A 270 19.87 22.48 4.65
N GLY A 271 21.05 21.89 4.78
CA GLY A 271 21.28 21.02 5.94
C GLY A 271 22.73 20.66 6.18
N VAL A 272 22.93 19.60 6.96
CA VAL A 272 24.19 18.86 7.00
C VAL A 272 23.91 17.44 6.55
N ASP A 273 23.93 17.28 5.24
CA ASP A 273 23.42 16.07 4.60
C ASP A 273 24.55 15.12 4.26
N LYS A 274 24.21 13.85 4.14
CA LYS A 274 25.16 12.77 3.88
C LYS A 274 24.80 12.04 2.61
N ALA A 275 25.67 12.16 1.63
CA ALA A 275 25.65 11.30 0.47
C ALA A 275 26.72 10.21 0.54
N SER A 276 26.41 9.02 0.04
CA SER A 276 27.36 7.90 -0.05
C SER A 276 27.08 6.98 -1.23
N GLY A 277 28.10 6.21 -1.62
CA GLY A 277 28.04 5.26 -2.73
C GLY A 277 28.57 5.82 -4.05
N SER A 278 28.25 5.13 -5.13
CA SER A 278 28.56 5.56 -6.50
C SER A 278 27.62 4.87 -7.50
N GLY A 279 27.18 5.62 -8.51
CA GLY A 279 26.59 5.02 -9.71
C GLY A 279 27.63 4.25 -10.52
N ASN A 280 27.17 3.44 -11.46
CA ASN A 280 28.03 2.73 -12.42
C ASN A 280 28.71 3.68 -13.40
N ASN A 281 28.12 4.87 -13.63
CA ASN A 281 28.59 5.86 -14.60
C ASN A 281 28.70 7.29 -14.04
N PHE A 282 28.49 7.50 -12.74
CA PHE A 282 28.63 8.80 -12.08
C PHE A 282 29.14 8.66 -10.64
N ASP A 283 29.65 9.76 -10.09
CA ASP A 283 30.19 9.86 -8.73
C ASP A 283 29.32 10.80 -7.92
N ILE A 284 28.60 10.27 -6.93
CA ILE A 284 27.63 11.00 -6.12
C ILE A 284 28.31 12.17 -5.40
N MET A 285 29.54 11.97 -4.90
CA MET A 285 30.27 12.99 -4.16
C MET A 285 30.66 14.21 -5.01
N LYS A 286 30.50 14.14 -6.34
CA LYS A 286 30.70 15.27 -7.26
C LYS A 286 29.42 15.98 -7.65
N LEU A 287 28.26 15.35 -7.44
CA LEU A 287 26.96 15.81 -7.95
C LEU A 287 26.04 16.30 -6.84
N PHE A 288 26.13 15.67 -5.66
CA PHE A 288 25.34 16.04 -4.49
C PHE A 288 25.69 17.46 -4.03
N LYS A 289 24.67 18.30 -3.93
CA LYS A 289 24.78 19.70 -3.54
C LYS A 289 24.26 19.91 -2.13
#